data_AF-A0A934CUT0-F1
#
_entry.id   AF-A0A934CUT0-F1
#
_cell.length_a   1.000
_cell.length_b   1.000
_cell.length_c   1.000
_cell.angle_alpha   90.00
_cell.angle_beta   90.00
_cell.angle_gamma   90.00
#
_symmetry.space_group_name_H-M   'P 1'
#
loop_
_entity.id
_entity.type
_entity.pdbx_description
1 polymer ?
#
loop_
_entity_poly.entity_id
_entity_poly.type
_entity_poly.pdbx_seq_one_letter_code
_entity_poly.pdbx_strand_id
1 'polypeptide(L)'
;MIKKYFVLLLMPIFFAGGCAYMTQTAELNPTLEVKESTIGQGKKVAVEVVDEREDVTLGRRASAYGQAAPITSNQDMVQIFKPRILEGLQKMGFKPISSAENESRSLRVEIRLIQYVSTPSLVTFNSSAKATLGVIAHNAKEIYEKKYRVSSKEIQTIVVPTADKNTALINEAASNVLLELFRDQNLFDFLRAEHQSEPVAPPPSSASGGKLKQGSPNASVSLPLQHEEPSQINVAQKIVSTAEVPALSPEESPESGEVSIAPASQTAKA
;
A
#
# COMPACT_ATOMS: atom_id res chain seq x y z
N MET A 1 58.40 -10.75 -23.06
CA MET A 1 57.56 -9.53 -22.94
C MET A 1 56.10 -9.82 -22.56
N ILE A 2 55.80 -10.86 -21.77
CA ILE A 2 54.42 -11.31 -21.48
C ILE A 2 53.93 -10.90 -20.08
N LYS A 3 54.83 -10.52 -19.17
CA LYS A 3 54.49 -10.20 -17.77
C LYS A 3 53.84 -8.83 -17.54
N LYS A 4 53.98 -7.86 -18.46
CA LYS A 4 53.41 -6.50 -18.30
C LYS A 4 51.94 -6.38 -18.71
N TYR A 5 51.43 -7.32 -19.50
CA TYR A 5 50.02 -7.34 -19.93
C TYR A 5 49.10 -8.08 -18.97
N PHE A 6 49.65 -8.88 -18.05
CA PHE A 6 48.85 -9.64 -17.07
C PHE A 6 48.23 -8.72 -16.00
N VAL A 7 48.89 -7.62 -15.64
CA VAL A 7 48.38 -6.65 -14.66
C VAL A 7 47.32 -5.72 -15.27
N LEU A 8 47.37 -5.48 -16.58
CA LEU A 8 46.40 -4.63 -17.27
C LEU A 8 45.08 -5.35 -17.62
N LEU A 9 45.05 -6.69 -17.56
CA LEU A 9 43.85 -7.49 -17.86
C LEU A 9 43.03 -7.88 -16.61
N LEU A 10 43.51 -7.55 -15.42
CA LEU A 10 42.86 -7.92 -14.14
C LEU A 10 42.03 -6.78 -13.52
N MET A 11 42.05 -5.58 -14.11
CA MET A 11 41.34 -4.39 -13.59
C MET A 11 39.82 -4.30 -13.88
N PRO A 12 39.18 -4.96 -14.85
CA PRO A 12 37.76 -4.71 -15.11
C PRO A 12 36.79 -5.53 -14.24
N ILE A 13 37.28 -6.36 -13.31
CA ILE A 13 36.42 -7.30 -12.55
C ILE A 13 35.83 -6.67 -11.27
N PHE A 14 36.37 -5.56 -10.78
CA PHE A 14 35.95 -4.98 -9.49
C PHE A 14 34.66 -4.13 -9.53
N PHE A 15 34.09 -3.85 -10.71
CA PHE A 15 32.89 -3.01 -10.83
C PHE A 15 31.55 -3.77 -10.86
N ALA A 16 31.55 -5.10 -10.80
CA ALA A 16 30.32 -5.89 -10.97
C ALA A 16 29.50 -6.12 -9.68
N GLY A 17 29.97 -5.70 -8.50
CA GLY A 17 29.35 -6.04 -7.20
C GLY A 17 28.33 -5.03 -6.63
N GLY A 18 28.20 -3.83 -7.20
CA GLY A 18 27.45 -2.72 -6.57
C GLY A 18 25.92 -2.74 -6.73
N CYS A 19 25.38 -3.45 -7.73
CA CYS A 19 23.95 -3.37 -8.07
C CYS A 19 23.01 -4.17 -7.14
N ALA A 20 23.55 -5.02 -6.26
CA ALA A 20 22.75 -5.76 -5.28
C ALA A 20 22.25 -4.89 -4.11
N TYR A 21 22.90 -3.74 -3.86
CA TYR A 21 22.62 -2.87 -2.72
C TYR A 21 21.78 -1.63 -3.05
N MET A 22 21.49 -1.38 -4.33
CA MET A 22 20.61 -0.28 -4.74
C MET A 22 19.13 -0.63 -4.52
N THR A 23 18.39 0.35 -4.00
CA THR A 23 16.93 0.30 -3.87
C THR A 23 16.29 0.00 -5.21
N GLN A 24 15.36 -0.95 -5.23
CA GLN A 24 14.55 -1.23 -6.41
C GLN A 24 13.29 -0.38 -6.36
N THR A 25 13.01 0.38 -7.43
CA THR A 25 11.70 0.99 -7.64
C THR A 25 10.87 0.05 -8.53
N ALA A 26 9.73 -0.40 -8.03
CA ALA A 26 8.77 -1.21 -8.77
C ALA A 26 7.70 -0.32 -9.41
N GLU A 27 7.46 -0.54 -10.70
CA GLU A 27 6.35 0.06 -11.43
C GLU A 27 5.12 -0.85 -11.34
N LEU A 28 4.08 -0.37 -10.66
CA LEU A 28 2.83 -1.08 -10.50
C LEU A 28 1.88 -0.72 -11.63
N ASN A 29 1.44 -1.76 -12.33
CA ASN A 29 0.44 -1.74 -13.37
C ASN A 29 -0.39 -3.03 -13.31
N PRO A 30 -1.17 -3.27 -12.24
CA PRO A 30 -2.02 -4.45 -12.15
C PRO A 30 -3.05 -4.45 -13.28
N THR A 31 -3.57 -5.60 -13.66
CA THR A 31 -4.65 -5.72 -14.64
C THR A 31 -5.91 -6.21 -13.95
N LEU A 32 -7.07 -5.78 -14.46
CA LEU A 32 -8.37 -6.21 -13.96
C LEU A 32 -9.24 -6.61 -15.14
N GLU A 33 -9.40 -7.92 -15.34
CA GLU A 33 -10.27 -8.49 -16.34
C GLU A 33 -11.55 -9.01 -15.68
N VAL A 34 -12.60 -8.18 -15.74
CA VAL A 34 -13.94 -8.52 -15.25
C VAL A 34 -14.86 -8.73 -16.44
N LYS A 35 -15.63 -9.82 -16.42
CA LYS A 35 -16.65 -10.06 -17.43
C LYS A 35 -17.78 -9.05 -17.28
N GLU A 36 -18.27 -8.53 -18.40
CA GLU A 36 -19.44 -7.67 -18.39
C GLU A 36 -20.65 -8.39 -17.79
N SER A 37 -21.40 -7.69 -16.96
CA SER A 37 -22.63 -8.21 -16.36
C SER A 37 -23.60 -7.08 -16.06
N THR A 38 -24.87 -7.44 -15.83
CA THR A 38 -25.93 -6.50 -15.46
C THR A 38 -26.27 -6.55 -13.97
N ILE A 39 -25.39 -7.13 -13.15
CA ILE A 39 -25.64 -7.36 -11.72
C ILE A 39 -25.92 -6.06 -10.96
N GLY A 40 -25.33 -4.94 -11.38
CA GLY A 40 -25.51 -3.64 -10.74
C GLY A 40 -26.78 -2.89 -11.12
N GLN A 41 -27.51 -3.32 -12.15
CA GLN A 41 -28.82 -2.75 -12.56
C GLN A 41 -28.87 -1.21 -12.64
N GLY A 42 -27.76 -0.55 -12.97
CA GLY A 42 -27.66 0.90 -13.06
C GLY A 42 -27.69 1.64 -11.71
N LYS A 43 -27.56 0.94 -10.58
CA LYS A 43 -27.50 1.55 -9.24
C LYS A 43 -26.27 2.46 -9.12
N LYS A 44 -26.48 3.63 -8.52
CA LYS A 44 -25.39 4.54 -8.18
C LYS A 44 -24.68 4.04 -6.93
N VAL A 45 -23.35 4.10 -6.94
CA VAL A 45 -22.51 3.73 -5.80
C VAL A 45 -21.44 4.81 -5.63
N ALA A 46 -21.40 5.44 -4.47
CA ALA A 46 -20.30 6.34 -4.13
C ALA A 46 -19.04 5.53 -3.83
N VAL A 47 -17.94 5.79 -4.53
CA VAL A 47 -16.71 4.99 -4.42
C VAL A 47 -15.58 5.82 -3.82
N GLU A 48 -15.05 5.34 -2.70
CA GLU A 48 -13.85 5.85 -2.05
C GLU A 48 -12.76 4.77 -2.10
N VAL A 49 -11.53 5.17 -2.42
CA VAL A 49 -10.36 4.28 -2.37
C VAL A 49 -9.28 4.99 -1.57
N VAL A 50 -8.75 4.31 -0.56
CA VAL A 50 -7.75 4.85 0.36
C VAL A 50 -6.56 3.90 0.47
N ASP A 51 -5.35 4.45 0.57
CA ASP A 51 -4.15 3.69 0.91
C ASP A 51 -3.99 3.70 2.44
N GLU A 52 -4.30 2.57 3.07
CA GLU A 52 -4.17 2.35 4.52
C GLU A 52 -3.15 1.24 4.81
N ARG A 53 -2.12 1.11 3.96
CA ARG A 53 -1.00 0.19 4.20
C ARG A 53 -0.20 0.68 5.39
N GLU A 54 0.12 -0.25 6.30
CA GLU A 54 0.98 0.02 7.45
C GLU A 54 2.43 0.33 7.02
N ASP A 55 2.87 -0.25 5.89
CA ASP A 55 4.19 -0.05 5.32
C ASP A 55 4.08 0.42 3.86
N VAL A 56 4.77 1.52 3.57
CA VAL A 56 4.87 2.10 2.21
C VAL A 56 5.82 1.27 1.34
N THR A 57 6.80 0.60 1.95
CA THR A 57 7.69 -0.32 1.25
C THR A 57 6.94 -1.56 0.80
N LEU A 58 7.32 -2.07 -0.36
CA LEU A 58 6.72 -3.26 -0.95
C LEU A 58 7.43 -4.54 -0.51
N GLY A 59 8.30 -4.47 0.49
CA GLY A 59 9.17 -5.56 0.91
C GLY A 59 10.63 -5.33 0.55
N ARG A 60 11.41 -6.41 0.52
CA ARG A 60 12.87 -6.35 0.34
C ARG A 60 13.35 -7.41 -0.63
N ARG A 61 14.42 -7.10 -1.35
CA ARG A 61 15.09 -8.04 -2.26
C ARG A 61 15.77 -9.14 -1.45
N ALA A 62 15.87 -10.36 -1.99
CA ALA A 62 16.72 -11.38 -1.40
C ALA A 62 18.21 -11.16 -1.71
N SER A 63 19.04 -11.69 -0.83
CA SER A 63 20.48 -11.88 -0.95
C SER A 63 20.84 -13.28 -0.45
N ALA A 64 22.01 -13.78 -0.83
CA ALA A 64 22.57 -15.03 -0.30
C ALA A 64 22.67 -15.03 1.24
N TYR A 65 22.74 -13.85 1.86
CA TYR A 65 22.85 -13.67 3.32
C TYR A 65 21.55 -13.21 4.01
N GLY A 66 20.41 -13.19 3.30
CA GLY A 66 19.12 -12.76 3.85
C GLY A 66 18.48 -11.61 3.07
N GLN A 67 17.88 -10.64 3.76
CA GLN A 67 17.22 -9.49 3.13
C GLN A 67 18.24 -8.42 2.69
N ALA A 68 18.07 -7.89 1.49
CA ALA A 68 18.93 -6.87 0.88
C ALA A 68 18.19 -5.52 0.78
N ALA A 69 18.39 -4.77 -0.31
CA ALA A 69 17.80 -3.45 -0.51
C ALA A 69 16.25 -3.48 -0.52
N PRO A 70 15.59 -2.42 -0.04
CA PRO A 70 14.14 -2.32 -0.08
C PRO A 70 13.62 -2.23 -1.51
N ILE A 71 12.37 -2.68 -1.69
CA ILE A 71 11.58 -2.46 -2.90
C ILE A 71 10.55 -1.38 -2.55
N THR A 72 10.54 -0.29 -3.31
CA THR A 72 9.62 0.84 -3.13
C THR A 72 8.85 1.11 -4.43
N SER A 73 7.85 1.99 -4.39
CA SER A 73 7.23 2.55 -5.58
C SER A 73 7.12 4.06 -5.42
N ASN A 74 7.27 4.80 -6.53
CA ASN A 74 7.09 6.25 -6.57
C ASN A 74 5.66 6.64 -6.97
N GLN A 75 4.78 5.67 -7.19
CA GLN A 75 3.41 5.89 -7.63
C GLN A 75 2.46 5.98 -6.44
N ASP A 76 1.41 6.77 -6.58
CA ASP A 76 0.28 6.78 -5.65
C ASP A 76 -0.60 5.54 -5.89
N MET A 77 -0.73 4.69 -4.87
CA MET A 77 -1.52 3.46 -4.96
C MET A 77 -3.00 3.75 -5.23
N VAL A 78 -3.54 4.85 -4.72
CA VAL A 78 -4.94 5.24 -4.97
C VAL A 78 -5.13 5.52 -6.45
N GLN A 79 -4.20 6.22 -7.10
CA GLN A 79 -4.25 6.51 -8.54
C GLN A 79 -4.12 5.25 -9.40
N ILE A 80 -3.53 4.18 -8.88
CA ILE A 80 -3.43 2.89 -9.57
C ILE A 80 -4.74 2.09 -9.41
N PHE A 81 -5.23 1.93 -8.19
CA PHE A 81 -6.34 1.03 -7.90
C PHE A 81 -7.70 1.64 -8.24
N LYS A 82 -7.90 2.94 -7.97
CA LYS A 82 -9.22 3.58 -8.12
C LYS A 82 -9.76 3.49 -9.55
N PRO A 83 -9.02 3.82 -10.62
CA PRO A 83 -9.56 3.73 -11.98
C PRO A 83 -10.02 2.31 -12.34
N ARG A 84 -9.27 1.29 -11.91
CA ARG A 84 -9.60 -0.13 -12.16
C ARG A 84 -10.87 -0.54 -11.43
N ILE A 85 -11.04 -0.13 -10.17
CA ILE A 85 -12.26 -0.40 -9.40
C ILE A 85 -13.46 0.29 -10.06
N LEU A 86 -13.31 1.55 -10.49
CA LEU A 86 -14.39 2.27 -11.18
C LEU A 86 -14.78 1.59 -12.50
N GLU A 87 -13.80 1.21 -13.32
CA GLU A 87 -14.03 0.50 -14.58
C GLU A 87 -14.69 -0.86 -14.34
N GLY A 88 -14.22 -1.63 -13.35
CA GLY A 88 -14.81 -2.91 -12.98
C GLY A 88 -16.26 -2.77 -12.54
N LEU A 89 -16.59 -1.77 -11.73
CA LEU A 89 -17.98 -1.49 -11.31
C LEU A 89 -18.86 -1.11 -12.51
N GLN A 90 -18.34 -0.32 -13.44
CA GLN A 90 -19.06 0.02 -14.68
C GLN A 90 -19.33 -1.23 -15.53
N LYS A 91 -18.34 -2.13 -15.69
CA LYS A 91 -18.52 -3.42 -16.39
C LYS A 91 -19.54 -4.33 -15.71
N MET A 92 -19.69 -4.21 -14.39
CA MET A 92 -20.70 -4.92 -13.60
C MET A 92 -22.08 -4.24 -13.66
N GLY A 93 -22.25 -3.16 -14.43
CA GLY A 93 -23.52 -2.48 -14.61
C GLY A 93 -23.89 -1.51 -13.49
N PHE A 94 -22.96 -1.14 -12.60
CA PHE A 94 -23.14 -0.05 -11.64
C PHE A 94 -22.78 1.31 -12.26
N LYS A 95 -23.23 2.39 -11.61
CA LYS A 95 -22.87 3.78 -11.94
C LYS A 95 -22.02 4.36 -10.82
N PRO A 96 -20.69 4.17 -10.80
CA PRO A 96 -19.86 4.68 -9.73
C PRO A 96 -19.79 6.21 -9.79
N ILE A 97 -19.89 6.86 -8.64
CA ILE A 97 -19.78 8.31 -8.49
C ILE A 97 -18.75 8.67 -7.42
N SER A 98 -18.24 9.90 -7.48
CA SER A 98 -17.12 10.36 -6.66
C SER A 98 -17.51 10.86 -5.26
N SER A 99 -18.78 11.18 -5.01
CA SER A 99 -19.24 11.81 -3.76
C SER A 99 -20.29 10.95 -3.06
N ALA A 100 -20.15 10.82 -1.75
CA ALA A 100 -21.07 10.10 -0.88
C ALA A 100 -22.12 11.01 -0.20
N GLU A 101 -22.02 12.34 -0.32
CA GLU A 101 -22.75 13.30 0.54
C GLU A 101 -24.28 13.13 0.54
N ASN A 102 -24.86 12.47 -0.47
CA ASN A 102 -26.30 12.19 -0.52
C ASN A 102 -26.65 10.77 -1.00
N GLU A 103 -25.67 9.87 -1.13
CA GLU A 103 -25.94 8.50 -1.58
C GLU A 103 -25.90 7.54 -0.39
N SER A 104 -27.02 6.87 -0.15
CA SER A 104 -27.12 5.81 0.84
C SER A 104 -26.34 4.55 0.47
N ARG A 105 -25.80 4.47 -0.75
CA ARG A 105 -24.99 3.36 -1.25
C ARG A 105 -23.55 3.82 -1.47
N SER A 106 -22.63 3.27 -0.69
CA SER A 106 -21.21 3.58 -0.80
C SER A 106 -20.36 2.34 -0.71
N LEU A 107 -19.17 2.40 -1.31
CA LEU A 107 -18.13 1.40 -1.25
C LEU A 107 -16.80 2.11 -0.99
N ARG A 108 -16.25 1.89 0.20
CA ARG A 108 -14.88 2.25 0.55
C ARG A 108 -14.00 1.02 0.36
N VAL A 109 -12.93 1.17 -0.42
CA VAL A 109 -11.91 0.14 -0.62
C VAL A 109 -10.60 0.62 -0.02
N GLU A 110 -10.03 -0.20 0.85
CA GLU A 110 -8.83 0.11 1.60
C GLU A 110 -7.69 -0.78 1.10
N ILE A 111 -6.62 -0.18 0.61
CA ILE A 111 -5.40 -0.90 0.27
C ILE A 111 -4.66 -1.14 1.57
N ARG A 112 -4.64 -2.38 2.05
CA ARG A 112 -4.15 -2.72 3.40
C ARG A 112 -2.75 -3.35 3.38
N LEU A 113 -2.41 -4.08 2.32
CA LEU A 113 -1.11 -4.72 2.18
C LEU A 113 -0.76 -4.89 0.70
N ILE A 114 0.48 -4.58 0.34
CA ILE A 114 1.14 -5.06 -0.89
C ILE A 114 2.58 -5.38 -0.49
N GLN A 115 2.94 -6.67 -0.45
CA GLN A 115 4.20 -7.10 0.13
C GLN A 115 4.82 -8.25 -0.66
N TYR A 116 6.02 -8.01 -1.18
CA TYR A 116 6.92 -9.00 -1.72
C TYR A 116 7.73 -9.66 -0.61
N VAL A 117 7.85 -10.97 -0.68
CA VAL A 117 8.67 -11.79 0.22
C VAL A 117 9.54 -12.71 -0.62
N SER A 118 10.83 -12.76 -0.29
CA SER A 118 11.76 -13.73 -0.86
C SER A 118 12.61 -14.34 0.23
N THR A 119 12.59 -15.67 0.31
CA THR A 119 13.26 -16.44 1.35
C THR A 119 14.32 -17.32 0.71
N PRO A 120 15.61 -17.19 1.08
CA PRO A 120 16.63 -18.14 0.67
C PRO A 120 16.37 -19.52 1.29
N SER A 121 16.65 -20.55 0.50
CA SER A 121 16.71 -21.95 0.88
C SER A 121 18.09 -22.49 0.47
N LEU A 122 18.41 -23.75 0.82
CA LEU A 122 19.75 -24.35 0.65
C LEU A 122 20.38 -24.11 -0.74
N VAL A 123 19.58 -24.17 -1.81
CA VAL A 123 20.05 -24.02 -3.20
C VAL A 123 19.18 -23.08 -4.05
N THR A 124 18.08 -22.56 -3.48
CA THR A 124 17.07 -21.80 -4.23
C THR A 124 16.55 -20.64 -3.42
N PHE A 125 15.88 -19.70 -4.07
CA PHE A 125 15.11 -18.61 -3.49
C PHE A 125 13.64 -18.85 -3.80
N ASN A 126 12.80 -18.83 -2.77
CA ASN A 126 11.35 -18.91 -2.90
C ASN A 126 10.77 -17.52 -2.77
N SER A 127 10.04 -17.07 -3.78
CA SER A 127 9.56 -15.68 -3.86
C SER A 127 8.10 -15.60 -4.25
N SER A 128 7.37 -14.74 -3.57
CA SER A 128 5.96 -14.44 -3.83
C SER A 128 5.65 -13.01 -3.41
N ALA A 129 4.50 -12.50 -3.81
CA ALA A 129 3.94 -11.28 -3.27
C ALA A 129 2.54 -11.54 -2.71
N LYS A 130 2.16 -10.79 -1.69
CA LYS A 130 0.86 -10.84 -1.04
C LYS A 130 0.17 -9.49 -1.20
N ALA A 131 -1.14 -9.52 -1.35
CA ALA A 131 -1.94 -8.31 -1.36
C ALA A 131 -3.19 -8.48 -0.50
N THR A 132 -3.62 -7.38 0.13
CA THR A 132 -4.84 -7.35 0.94
C THR A 132 -5.64 -6.09 0.65
N LEU A 133 -6.92 -6.26 0.33
CA LEU A 133 -7.91 -5.19 0.27
C LEU A 133 -8.93 -5.36 1.41
N GLY A 134 -9.23 -4.28 2.10
CA GLY A 134 -10.43 -4.16 2.93
C GLY A 134 -11.56 -3.52 2.13
N VAL A 135 -12.79 -3.94 2.35
CA VAL A 135 -13.97 -3.25 1.84
C VAL A 135 -14.94 -2.98 2.97
N ILE A 136 -15.50 -1.78 2.95
CA ILE A 136 -16.60 -1.34 3.80
C ILE A 136 -17.64 -0.76 2.85
N ALA A 137 -18.78 -1.44 2.73
CA ALA A 137 -19.89 -1.01 1.90
C ALA A 137 -21.08 -0.65 2.78
N HIS A 138 -21.75 0.44 2.44
CA HIS A 138 -23.00 0.84 3.07
C HIS A 138 -24.15 0.72 2.07
N ASN A 139 -25.30 0.29 2.56
CA ASN A 139 -26.57 0.38 1.86
C ASN A 139 -27.66 0.76 2.87
N ALA A 140 -28.06 2.02 2.85
CA ALA A 140 -28.92 2.63 3.88
C ALA A 140 -28.33 2.47 5.29
N LYS A 141 -28.95 1.68 6.16
CA LYS A 141 -28.50 1.46 7.56
C LYS A 141 -27.63 0.21 7.72
N GLU A 142 -27.48 -0.59 6.66
CA GLU A 142 -26.72 -1.82 6.71
C GLU A 142 -25.27 -1.58 6.27
N ILE A 143 -24.37 -2.40 6.81
CA ILE A 143 -22.94 -2.36 6.53
C ILE A 143 -22.49 -3.77 6.15
N TYR A 144 -21.71 -3.85 5.08
CA TYR A 144 -20.99 -5.06 4.68
C TYR A 144 -19.49 -4.79 4.79
N GLU A 145 -18.78 -5.64 5.54
CA GLU A 145 -17.34 -5.55 5.69
C GLU A 145 -16.67 -6.88 5.34
N LYS A 146 -15.58 -6.80 4.58
CA LYS A 146 -14.76 -7.98 4.27
C LYS A 146 -13.32 -7.61 3.96
N LYS A 147 -12.41 -8.57 4.17
CA LYS A 147 -11.01 -8.47 3.76
C LYS A 147 -10.68 -9.56 2.74
N TYR A 148 -10.16 -9.17 1.59
CA TYR A 148 -9.66 -10.07 0.56
C TYR A 148 -8.16 -10.20 0.70
N ARG A 149 -7.65 -11.43 0.77
CA ARG A 149 -6.22 -11.72 0.90
C ARG A 149 -5.82 -12.72 -0.17
N VAL A 150 -4.79 -12.40 -0.92
CA VAL A 150 -4.25 -13.29 -1.96
C VAL A 150 -2.73 -13.33 -1.87
N SER A 151 -2.18 -14.38 -2.48
CA SER A 151 -0.76 -14.47 -2.83
C SER A 151 -0.66 -14.56 -4.35
N SER A 152 0.39 -13.98 -4.92
CA SER A 152 0.85 -14.34 -6.27
C SER A 152 1.26 -15.81 -6.27
N LYS A 153 1.44 -16.36 -7.48
CA LYS A 153 2.19 -17.59 -7.63
C LYS A 153 3.55 -17.48 -6.94
N GLU A 154 3.95 -18.57 -6.28
CA GLU A 154 5.30 -18.71 -5.76
C GLU A 154 6.24 -19.15 -6.88
N ILE A 155 7.38 -18.47 -7.01
CA ILE A 155 8.46 -18.86 -7.92
C ILE A 155 9.65 -19.35 -7.12
N GLN A 156 10.31 -20.36 -7.65
CA GLN A 156 11.56 -20.90 -7.13
C GLN A 156 12.67 -20.64 -8.14
N THR A 157 13.74 -19.97 -7.73
CA THR A 157 14.89 -19.65 -8.60
C THR A 157 16.20 -20.04 -7.94
N ILE A 158 17.16 -20.54 -8.71
CA ILE A 158 18.51 -20.90 -8.19
C ILE A 158 19.34 -19.64 -7.92
N VAL A 159 19.09 -18.58 -8.70
CA VAL A 159 19.70 -17.25 -8.52
C VAL A 159 18.72 -16.30 -7.86
N VAL A 160 19.23 -15.21 -7.28
CA VAL A 160 18.42 -14.13 -6.74
C VAL A 160 17.45 -13.60 -7.82
N PRO A 161 16.16 -13.45 -7.52
CA PRO A 161 15.19 -12.87 -8.44
C PRO A 161 15.58 -11.47 -8.94
N THR A 162 15.39 -11.24 -10.24
CA THR A 162 15.62 -9.94 -10.88
C THR A 162 14.55 -8.93 -10.48
N ALA A 163 14.83 -7.64 -10.68
CA ALA A 163 13.87 -6.58 -10.43
C ALA A 163 12.54 -6.81 -11.17
N ASP A 164 12.60 -7.17 -12.45
CA ASP A 164 11.43 -7.45 -13.28
C ASP A 164 10.58 -8.61 -12.74
N LYS A 165 11.22 -9.69 -12.25
CA LYS A 165 10.50 -10.81 -11.63
C LYS A 165 9.79 -10.39 -10.35
N ASN A 166 10.43 -9.55 -9.54
CA ASN A 166 9.83 -9.06 -8.30
C ASN A 166 8.63 -8.16 -8.61
N THR A 167 8.79 -7.23 -9.56
CA THR A 167 7.72 -6.34 -10.02
C THR A 167 6.56 -7.14 -10.63
N ALA A 168 6.84 -8.19 -11.39
CA ALA A 168 5.81 -9.07 -11.94
C ALA A 168 4.98 -9.76 -10.85
N LEU A 169 5.62 -10.31 -9.80
CA LEU A 169 4.91 -10.93 -8.67
C LEU A 169 4.04 -9.92 -7.92
N ILE A 170 4.57 -8.71 -7.68
CA ILE A 170 3.83 -7.63 -7.03
C ILE A 170 2.58 -7.26 -7.84
N ASN A 171 2.73 -7.11 -9.16
CA ASN A 171 1.61 -6.82 -10.06
C ASN A 171 0.61 -7.98 -10.12
N GLU A 172 1.08 -9.22 -10.10
CA GLU A 172 0.21 -10.40 -10.05
C GLU A 172 -0.62 -10.42 -8.77
N ALA A 173 -0.02 -10.20 -7.59
CA ALA A 173 -0.75 -10.14 -6.33
C ALA A 173 -1.78 -8.99 -6.30
N ALA A 174 -1.41 -7.81 -6.80
CA ALA A 174 -2.32 -6.67 -6.91
C ALA A 174 -3.49 -6.94 -7.89
N SER A 175 -3.23 -7.62 -9.00
CA SER A 175 -4.26 -8.03 -9.96
C SER A 175 -5.19 -9.09 -9.37
N ASN A 176 -4.62 -10.09 -8.69
CA ASN A 176 -5.38 -11.17 -8.06
C ASN A 176 -6.30 -10.66 -6.96
N VAL A 177 -5.89 -9.66 -6.15
CA VAL A 177 -6.74 -9.15 -5.07
C VAL A 177 -7.88 -8.29 -5.61
N LEU A 178 -7.65 -7.53 -6.68
CA LEU A 178 -8.72 -6.83 -7.40
C LEU A 178 -9.71 -7.85 -7.97
N LEU A 179 -9.22 -8.90 -8.62
CA LEU A 179 -10.07 -9.95 -9.18
C LEU A 179 -10.90 -10.66 -8.10
N GLU A 180 -10.32 -10.91 -6.92
CA GLU A 180 -11.03 -11.52 -5.79
C GLU A 180 -12.15 -10.62 -5.26
N LEU A 181 -11.93 -9.31 -5.15
CA LEU A 181 -12.98 -8.34 -4.84
C LEU A 181 -14.12 -8.43 -5.86
N PHE A 182 -13.80 -8.50 -7.16
CA PHE A 182 -14.79 -8.60 -8.23
C PHE A 182 -15.44 -9.99 -8.41
N ARG A 183 -14.98 -11.00 -7.67
CA ARG A 183 -15.63 -12.32 -7.59
C ARG A 183 -16.61 -12.42 -6.42
N ASP A 184 -16.65 -11.43 -5.54
CA ASP A 184 -17.53 -11.45 -4.38
C ASP A 184 -18.97 -11.10 -4.74
N GLN A 185 -19.76 -12.13 -5.04
CA GLN A 185 -21.18 -11.96 -5.34
C GLN A 185 -21.96 -11.38 -4.15
N ASN A 186 -21.58 -11.69 -2.91
CA ASN A 186 -22.29 -11.20 -1.74
C ASN A 186 -22.13 -9.67 -1.59
N LEU A 187 -20.94 -9.13 -1.89
CA LEU A 187 -20.71 -7.69 -1.92
C LEU A 187 -21.62 -6.99 -2.95
N PHE A 188 -21.70 -7.53 -4.17
CA PHE A 188 -22.50 -6.89 -5.22
C PHE A 188 -24.00 -7.07 -5.02
N ASP A 189 -24.43 -8.20 -4.48
CA ASP A 189 -25.82 -8.41 -4.09
C ASP A 189 -26.22 -7.45 -2.96
N PHE A 190 -25.33 -7.23 -1.98
CA PHE A 190 -25.51 -6.23 -0.94
C PHE A 190 -25.63 -4.81 -1.51
N LEU A 191 -24.76 -4.43 -2.45
CA LEU A 191 -24.80 -3.11 -3.11
C LEU A 191 -26.02 -2.93 -4.02
N ARG A 192 -26.54 -4.01 -4.62
CA ARG A 192 -27.76 -3.96 -5.45
C ARG A 192 -29.03 -3.86 -4.61
N ALA A 193 -29.05 -4.49 -3.43
CA ALA A 193 -30.26 -4.69 -2.64
C ALA A 193 -31.10 -3.41 -2.51
N GLU A 194 -32.40 -3.54 -2.72
CA GLU A 194 -33.32 -2.41 -2.57
C GLU A 194 -33.62 -2.21 -1.09
N HIS A 195 -33.21 -1.08 -0.54
CA HIS A 195 -33.77 -0.59 0.73
C HIS A 195 -34.85 0.44 0.40
N GLN A 196 -36.05 0.20 0.93
CA GLN A 196 -37.10 1.21 0.93
C GLN A 196 -36.57 2.39 1.74
N SER A 197 -36.23 3.47 1.03
CA SER A 197 -36.00 4.77 1.66
C SER A 197 -37.29 5.10 2.41
N GLU A 198 -37.21 5.16 3.74
CA GLU A 198 -38.29 5.63 4.58
C GLU A 198 -38.75 6.98 3.99
N PRO A 199 -40.05 7.14 3.68
CA PRO A 199 -40.53 8.32 2.97
C PRO A 199 -40.13 9.55 3.77
N VAL A 200 -39.29 10.41 3.18
CA VAL A 200 -38.98 11.73 3.71
C VAL A 200 -40.33 12.43 3.86
N ALA A 201 -40.80 12.56 5.10
CA ALA A 201 -42.06 13.20 5.39
C ALA A 201 -42.05 14.57 4.71
N PRO A 202 -43.10 14.93 3.94
CA PRO A 202 -43.13 16.23 3.30
C PRO A 202 -42.93 17.31 4.37
N PRO A 203 -42.10 18.33 4.11
CA PRO A 203 -41.96 19.44 5.05
C PRO A 203 -43.36 19.98 5.36
N PRO A 204 -43.68 20.30 6.63
CA PRO A 204 -44.99 20.81 6.98
C PRO A 204 -45.30 22.01 6.10
N SER A 205 -46.35 21.87 5.28
CA SER A 205 -46.86 22.92 4.42
C SER A 205 -47.13 24.14 5.27
N SER A 206 -46.35 25.20 5.04
CA SER A 206 -46.54 26.51 5.63
C SER A 206 -47.82 27.12 5.07
N ALA A 207 -48.93 26.79 5.71
CA ALA A 207 -50.21 27.45 5.51
C ALA A 207 -50.19 28.84 6.16
N SER A 208 -50.18 29.85 5.30
CA SER A 208 -50.76 31.19 5.39
C SER A 208 -51.63 31.53 6.63
N GLY A 209 -51.34 32.71 7.22
CA GLY A 209 -52.40 33.65 7.63
C GLY A 209 -52.64 33.81 9.13
N GLY A 210 -52.02 34.83 9.74
CA GLY A 210 -52.34 35.28 11.09
C GLY A 210 -51.78 36.67 11.39
N LYS A 211 -52.53 37.70 11.02
CA LYS A 211 -52.25 39.12 11.27
C LYS A 211 -52.68 39.49 12.70
N LEU A 212 -51.95 40.44 13.30
CA LEU A 212 -52.27 41.29 14.47
C LEU A 212 -52.05 40.69 15.88
N LYS A 213 -51.04 41.21 16.62
CA LYS A 213 -51.23 42.36 17.52
C LYS A 213 -49.90 42.86 18.10
N GLN A 214 -49.74 44.19 18.11
CA GLN A 214 -48.73 44.93 18.87
C GLN A 214 -48.99 44.81 20.39
N GLY A 215 -47.91 44.69 21.15
CA GLY A 215 -47.88 44.80 22.61
C GLY A 215 -46.44 44.76 23.11
N SER A 216 -45.87 45.94 23.37
CA SER A 216 -44.57 46.15 24.04
C SER A 216 -44.78 46.24 25.57
N PRO A 217 -43.76 46.52 26.39
CA PRO A 217 -42.66 45.65 26.83
C PRO A 217 -42.65 45.51 28.38
N ASN A 218 -42.08 44.44 28.95
CA ASN A 218 -41.25 44.56 30.17
C ASN A 218 -40.65 43.22 30.64
N ALA A 219 -39.63 43.38 31.50
CA ALA A 219 -39.10 42.42 32.46
C ALA A 219 -37.86 41.62 32.00
N SER A 220 -36.74 42.32 32.13
CA SER A 220 -35.51 41.88 32.80
C SER A 220 -35.70 40.66 33.71
N VAL A 221 -35.02 39.55 33.42
CA VAL A 221 -34.59 38.59 34.45
C VAL A 221 -33.19 38.07 34.11
N SER A 222 -32.36 38.20 35.14
CA SER A 222 -30.94 37.92 35.29
C SER A 222 -30.47 36.53 34.85
N LEU A 223 -29.30 36.50 34.21
CA LEU A 223 -28.40 35.34 34.20
C LEU A 223 -27.81 35.11 35.59
N PRO A 224 -27.55 33.86 35.96
CA PRO A 224 -26.35 33.52 36.70
C PRO A 224 -25.39 32.72 35.81
N LEU A 225 -24.18 33.27 35.70
CA LEU A 225 -22.95 32.56 35.39
C LEU A 225 -22.79 31.37 36.35
N GLN A 226 -22.57 30.18 35.82
CA GLN A 226 -21.80 29.17 36.53
C GLN A 226 -20.68 28.69 35.61
N HIS A 227 -19.47 29.09 36.01
CA HIS A 227 -18.22 28.42 35.73
C HIS A 227 -18.33 26.94 36.09
N GLU A 228 -17.93 26.06 35.18
CA GLU A 228 -17.16 24.89 35.57
C GLU A 228 -15.87 24.86 34.76
N GLU A 229 -14.80 24.74 35.52
CA GLU A 229 -13.39 24.74 35.16
C GLU A 229 -12.98 23.36 34.60
N PRO A 230 -12.05 23.29 33.64
CA PRO A 230 -11.57 22.02 33.10
C PRO A 230 -10.57 21.34 34.05
N SER A 231 -10.86 20.11 34.49
CA SER A 231 -9.90 19.29 35.23
C SER A 231 -8.81 18.75 34.29
N GLN A 232 -7.61 19.30 34.43
CA GLN A 232 -6.34 18.71 34.05
C GLN A 232 -5.98 17.55 34.98
N ILE A 233 -5.71 16.34 34.46
CA ILE A 233 -4.89 15.34 35.17
C ILE A 233 -3.96 14.59 34.19
N ASN A 234 -2.68 14.96 34.29
CA ASN A 234 -1.42 14.19 34.31
C ASN A 234 -1.00 13.19 33.21
N VAL A 235 -0.03 13.68 32.44
CA VAL A 235 1.35 13.17 32.28
C VAL A 235 1.84 12.10 33.28
N ALA A 236 2.31 10.95 32.76
CA ALA A 236 3.53 10.22 33.16
C ALA A 236 3.66 8.99 32.21
N GLN A 237 4.57 8.96 31.23
CA GLN A 237 5.99 8.56 31.28
C GLN A 237 6.31 7.16 31.84
N LYS A 238 7.31 6.54 31.15
CA LYS A 238 8.09 5.32 31.49
C LYS A 238 7.43 4.03 30.96
N ILE A 239 8.08 3.13 30.24
CA ILE A 239 9.42 2.58 30.48
C ILE A 239 10.03 2.05 29.15
N VAL A 240 11.26 2.48 28.86
CA VAL A 240 12.20 1.86 27.92
C VAL A 240 12.73 0.57 28.56
N SER A 241 12.64 -0.56 27.86
CA SER A 241 13.36 -1.78 28.26
C SER A 241 14.23 -2.28 27.11
N THR A 242 15.52 -2.01 27.28
CA THR A 242 16.67 -2.57 26.58
C THR A 242 16.77 -4.07 26.81
N ALA A 243 17.06 -4.84 25.75
CA ALA A 243 17.66 -6.17 25.80
C ALA A 243 18.64 -6.22 24.61
N GLU A 244 19.90 -5.87 24.82
CA GLU A 244 21.00 -6.77 25.20
C GLU A 244 21.44 -7.66 24.03
N VAL A 245 22.46 -7.15 23.31
CA VAL A 245 23.19 -7.83 22.24
C VAL A 245 24.48 -8.36 22.87
N PRO A 246 24.77 -9.68 22.82
CA PRO A 246 26.08 -10.17 23.22
C PRO A 246 27.09 -9.94 22.09
N ALA A 247 28.14 -9.21 22.44
CA ALA A 247 29.35 -9.04 21.65
C ALA A 247 30.14 -10.36 21.59
N LEU A 248 30.58 -10.76 20.40
CA LEU A 248 31.70 -11.67 20.22
C LEU A 248 32.83 -10.95 19.47
N SER A 249 34.01 -11.07 20.07
CA SER A 249 35.29 -10.45 19.78
C SER A 249 35.88 -10.77 18.40
N PRO A 250 36.92 -10.02 17.96
CA PRO A 250 37.43 -10.04 16.59
C PRO A 250 38.55 -11.07 16.42
N GLU A 251 38.58 -11.76 15.27
CA GLU A 251 39.69 -12.62 14.87
C GLU A 251 40.64 -11.88 13.90
N GLU A 252 41.93 -12.10 14.16
CA GLU A 252 43.16 -11.56 13.60
C GLU A 252 43.26 -11.31 12.07
N SER A 253 43.91 -10.18 11.75
CA SER A 253 44.70 -9.99 10.52
C SER A 253 46.06 -10.68 10.64
N PRO A 254 46.69 -11.01 9.51
CA PRO A 254 48.14 -10.90 9.45
C PRO A 254 48.66 -10.03 8.28
N GLU A 255 49.58 -9.15 8.67
CA GLU A 255 50.85 -8.82 8.04
C GLU A 255 50.90 -8.31 6.58
N SER A 256 51.11 -6.99 6.49
CA SER A 256 51.71 -6.30 5.35
C SER A 256 53.24 -6.42 5.39
N GLY A 257 53.82 -7.11 4.41
CA GLY A 257 55.25 -7.07 4.10
C GLY A 257 55.56 -6.00 3.05
N GLU A 258 56.17 -4.90 3.49
CA GLU A 258 56.88 -3.94 2.65
C GLU A 258 58.12 -4.58 2.00
N VAL A 259 58.25 -4.52 0.67
CA VAL A 259 59.58 -4.49 0.04
C VAL A 259 59.60 -3.49 -1.11
N SER A 260 60.34 -2.42 -0.84
CA SER A 260 60.89 -1.41 -1.74
C SER A 260 61.64 -2.01 -2.95
N ILE A 261 61.64 -1.29 -4.08
CA ILE A 261 62.80 -0.94 -4.94
C ILE A 261 62.32 -0.66 -6.37
N ALA A 262 62.41 0.61 -6.77
CA ALA A 262 62.66 1.07 -8.14
C ALA A 262 64.18 1.32 -8.29
N PRO A 263 64.77 1.73 -9.44
CA PRO A 263 64.22 1.93 -10.79
C PRO A 263 65.17 1.37 -11.90
N ALA A 264 65.03 1.90 -13.13
CA ALA A 264 65.94 1.83 -14.29
C ALA A 264 65.76 0.62 -15.23
N SER A 265 65.83 0.71 -16.55
CA SER A 265 65.94 1.77 -17.56
C SER A 265 65.76 1.08 -18.93
N GLN A 266 65.42 1.83 -19.98
CA GLN A 266 65.86 1.73 -21.41
C GLN A 266 66.13 0.33 -22.02
N THR A 267 65.74 -0.05 -23.24
CA THR A 267 65.84 0.59 -24.57
C THR A 267 65.25 -0.45 -25.55
N ALA A 268 64.34 -0.09 -26.48
CA ALA A 268 64.57 0.16 -27.91
C ALA A 268 64.91 -1.04 -28.82
N LYS A 269 64.22 -1.06 -29.97
CA LYS A 269 64.48 -1.76 -31.26
C LYS A 269 64.32 -3.30 -31.27
N ALA A 270 63.79 -3.94 -32.30
CA ALA A 270 63.29 -3.52 -33.62
C ALA A 270 62.14 -4.46 -34.03
#